data_AF-A0A2D0NH39-F1
#
_entry.id   AF-A0A2D0NH39-F1
#
_cell.length_a   1.000
_cell.length_b   1.000
_cell.length_c   1.000
_cell.angle_alpha   90.00
_cell.angle_beta   90.00
_cell.angle_gamma   90.00
#
_symmetry.space_group_name_H-M   'P 1'
#
loop_
_entity.id
_entity.type
_entity.pdbx_description
1 polymer ?
#
loop_
_entity_poly.entity_id
_entity_poly.type
_entity_poly.pdbx_seq_one_letter_code
_entity_poly.pdbx_strand_id
1 'polypeptide(L)'
;MNRRLLGNILLSTVLILTISGAVMYFIPFKKTVASLHTVFAILFCAGILLHLLNNKIPLGNYVSGRRQTRWRKYQSPLIFGMTLLLVLGLMLDLPGLNAIYDWGNSLRNRQLGKSETSFDYEVIELEQKQGDHQIKVELQQGAAFQYPMFALWLEDSLGNYLETLYISRVISTSTYDFGIKLGRRWKPAVVRRPEGLPYWAHQRGIQASDGLYIPLDGAPDLDAVSGATPVGNFVIHTRTTLQSGKKYRILLELNQSYDWNEYFTKTSFPDDPIYSGSGRVGQPSLVYTAEIGQQACGEKRHFLLKLTGYGHPSGKTGELFTALEKITTAKNIADRIILTVEREKTER
;
A
#
# COMPACT_ATOMS: atom_id res chain seq x y z
N MET A 1 -10.34 58.61 4.32
CA MET A 1 -9.03 58.37 3.67
C MET A 1 -9.05 58.90 2.25
N ASN A 2 -7.95 59.48 1.77
CA ASN A 2 -7.85 59.98 0.39
C ASN A 2 -8.08 58.81 -0.59
N ARG A 3 -9.08 58.94 -1.47
CA ARG A 3 -9.48 57.88 -2.44
C ARG A 3 -8.34 57.52 -3.39
N ARG A 4 -7.54 58.50 -3.82
CA ARG A 4 -6.39 58.29 -4.70
C ARG A 4 -5.31 57.49 -4.00
N LEU A 5 -5.03 57.81 -2.73
CA LEU A 5 -4.08 57.07 -1.91
C LEU A 5 -4.52 55.61 -1.73
N LEU A 6 -5.77 55.38 -1.34
CA LEU A 6 -6.31 54.04 -1.16
C LEU A 6 -6.31 53.23 -2.46
N GLY A 7 -6.68 53.86 -3.58
CA GLY A 7 -6.67 53.22 -4.89
C GLY A 7 -5.26 52.78 -5.31
N ASN A 8 -4.24 53.62 -5.07
CA ASN A 8 -2.85 53.26 -5.35
C ASN A 8 -2.36 52.10 -4.46
N ILE A 9 -2.69 52.11 -3.16
CA ILE A 9 -2.36 50.99 -2.25
C ILE A 9 -2.99 49.69 -2.76
N LEU A 10 -4.28 49.72 -3.10
CA LEU A 10 -4.98 48.55 -3.63
C LEU A 10 -4.35 48.05 -4.94
N LEU A 11 -4.05 48.96 -5.87
CA LEU A 11 -3.41 48.60 -7.14
C LEU A 11 -2.05 47.90 -6.92
N SER A 12 -1.20 48.46 -6.05
CA SER A 12 0.10 47.86 -5.72
C SER A 12 -0.05 46.49 -5.06
N THR A 13 -0.97 46.35 -4.10
CA THR A 13 -1.20 45.07 -3.42
C THR A 13 -1.74 44.00 -4.36
N VAL A 14 -2.68 44.32 -5.26
CA VAL A 14 -3.20 43.38 -6.28
C VAL A 14 -2.11 42.93 -7.24
N LEU A 15 -1.23 43.83 -7.68
CA LEU A 15 -0.12 43.47 -8.56
C LEU A 15 0.81 42.45 -7.89
N ILE A 16 1.17 42.70 -6.62
CA ILE A 16 2.03 41.78 -5.86
C ILE A 16 1.34 40.44 -5.65
N LEU A 17 0.04 40.42 -5.32
CA LEU A 17 -0.74 39.19 -5.17
C LEU A 17 -0.82 38.39 -6.48
N THR A 18 -1.01 39.06 -7.61
CA THR A 18 -1.10 38.42 -8.92
C THR A 18 0.23 37.77 -9.30
N ILE A 19 1.33 38.50 -9.16
CA ILE A 19 2.68 37.99 -9.46
C ILE A 19 3.04 36.84 -8.52
N SER A 20 2.89 37.04 -7.21
CA SER A 20 3.22 36.00 -6.23
C SER A 20 2.31 34.78 -6.35
N GLY A 21 1.02 34.95 -6.67
CA GLY A 21 0.10 33.85 -6.94
C GLY A 21 0.48 33.04 -8.17
N ALA A 22 0.84 33.73 -9.27
CA ALA A 22 1.35 33.06 -10.47
C ALA A 22 2.64 32.27 -10.17
N VAL A 23 3.58 32.87 -9.43
CA VAL A 23 4.82 32.18 -9.03
C VAL A 23 4.52 30.93 -8.19
N MET A 24 3.63 31.02 -7.20
CA MET A 24 3.22 29.86 -6.38
C MET A 24 2.51 28.78 -7.20
N TYR A 25 1.82 29.16 -8.27
CA TYR A 25 1.14 28.20 -9.14
C TYR A 25 2.14 27.40 -9.98
N PHE A 26 3.13 28.06 -10.61
CA PHE A 26 4.05 27.42 -11.55
C PHE A 26 5.31 26.82 -10.94
N ILE A 27 5.75 27.27 -9.75
CA ILE A 27 7.03 26.90 -9.15
C ILE A 27 6.81 26.15 -7.83
N PRO A 28 7.63 25.14 -7.48
CA PRO A 28 7.60 24.50 -6.17
C PRO A 28 7.67 25.49 -5.01
N PHE A 29 7.09 25.09 -3.89
CA PHE A 29 6.93 25.93 -2.71
C PHE A 29 8.25 26.61 -2.28
N LYS A 30 8.23 27.93 -2.22
CA LYS A 30 9.27 28.76 -1.62
C LYS A 30 8.66 29.60 -0.50
N LYS A 31 9.17 29.44 0.72
CA LYS A 31 8.70 30.16 1.91
C LYS A 31 8.62 31.67 1.67
N THR A 32 9.62 32.25 1.00
CA THR A 32 9.68 33.69 0.71
C THR A 32 8.52 34.19 -0.15
N VAL A 33 8.15 33.45 -1.20
CA VAL A 33 7.04 33.80 -2.09
C VAL A 33 5.69 33.65 -1.35
N ALA A 34 5.54 32.55 -0.61
CA ALA A 34 4.33 32.32 0.19
C ALA A 34 4.14 33.41 1.25
N SER A 35 5.20 33.75 2.01
CA SER A 35 5.16 34.83 3.00
C SER A 35 4.81 36.18 2.37
N LEU A 36 5.39 36.51 1.21
CA LEU A 36 5.06 37.73 0.48
C LEU A 36 3.58 37.74 0.10
N HIS A 37 3.06 36.66 -0.49
CA HIS A 37 1.66 36.57 -0.89
C HIS A 37 0.71 36.72 0.30
N THR A 38 0.95 36.00 1.40
CA THR A 38 0.09 36.03 2.59
C THR A 38 0.06 37.41 3.25
N VAL A 39 1.21 38.06 3.42
CA VAL A 39 1.26 39.41 4.02
C VAL A 39 0.50 40.41 3.16
N PHE A 40 0.74 40.40 1.85
CA PHE A 40 0.04 41.31 0.94
C PHE A 40 -1.46 40.96 0.79
N ALA A 41 -1.87 39.72 1.02
CA ALA A 41 -3.28 39.32 1.03
C ALA A 41 -4.01 39.92 2.24
N ILE A 42 -3.38 39.87 3.42
CA ILE A 42 -3.91 40.51 4.63
C ILE A 42 -4.02 42.02 4.45
N LEU A 43 -2.98 42.66 3.90
CA LEU A 43 -2.99 44.10 3.58
C LEU A 43 -4.07 44.44 2.56
N PHE A 44 -4.27 43.61 1.56
CA PHE A 44 -5.33 43.78 0.56
C PHE A 44 -6.73 43.65 1.19
N CYS A 45 -6.96 42.68 2.07
CA CYS A 45 -8.22 42.54 2.80
C CYS A 45 -8.52 43.79 3.65
N ALA A 46 -7.53 44.29 4.39
CA ALA A 46 -7.66 45.53 5.15
C ALA A 46 -7.94 46.75 4.24
N GLY A 47 -7.23 46.85 3.12
CA GLY A 47 -7.44 47.89 2.11
C GLY A 47 -8.83 47.84 1.49
N ILE A 48 -9.33 46.64 1.15
CA ILE A 48 -10.68 46.42 0.64
C ILE A 48 -11.70 46.86 1.69
N LEU A 49 -11.54 46.49 2.95
CA LEU A 49 -12.46 46.91 4.01
C LEU A 49 -12.55 48.44 4.08
N LEU A 50 -11.42 49.13 4.08
CA LEU A 50 -11.38 50.60 4.04
C LEU A 50 -12.03 51.16 2.76
N HIS A 51 -11.86 50.49 1.62
CA HIS A 51 -12.47 50.88 0.36
C HIS A 51 -13.98 50.72 0.36
N LEU A 52 -14.49 49.62 0.90
CA LEU A 52 -15.92 49.38 1.09
C LEU A 52 -16.52 50.46 2.00
N LEU A 53 -15.87 50.74 3.13
CA LEU A 53 -16.31 51.76 4.08
C LEU A 53 -16.33 53.18 3.47
N ASN A 54 -15.33 53.52 2.65
CA ASN A 54 -15.19 54.83 2.03
C ASN A 54 -16.09 55.04 0.79
N ASN A 55 -16.65 53.95 0.24
CA ASN A 55 -17.43 53.97 -1.01
C ASN A 55 -18.77 53.22 -0.92
N LYS A 56 -19.39 53.14 0.27
CA LYS A 56 -20.65 52.39 0.51
C LYS A 56 -21.79 52.77 -0.45
N ILE A 57 -21.97 54.07 -0.73
CA ILE A 57 -23.08 54.55 -1.58
C ILE A 57 -22.88 54.15 -3.06
N PRO A 58 -21.74 54.43 -3.72
CA PRO A 58 -21.46 53.92 -5.06
C PRO A 58 -21.58 52.40 -5.16
N LEU A 59 -20.98 51.66 -4.23
CA LEU A 59 -20.99 50.19 -4.22
C LEU A 59 -22.40 49.62 -4.05
N GLY A 60 -23.20 50.20 -3.15
CA GLY A 60 -24.60 49.83 -2.98
C GLY A 60 -25.40 50.01 -4.28
N ASN A 61 -25.15 51.09 -5.03
CA ASN A 61 -25.80 51.32 -6.31
C ASN A 61 -25.39 50.30 -7.39
N TYR A 62 -24.13 49.84 -7.38
CA TYR A 62 -23.66 48.77 -8.28
C TYR A 62 -24.36 47.44 -7.96
N VAL A 63 -24.41 47.06 -6.68
CA VAL A 63 -25.01 45.79 -6.25
C VAL A 63 -26.53 45.78 -6.44
N SER A 64 -27.22 46.87 -6.11
CA SER A 64 -28.68 46.93 -6.15
C SER A 64 -29.25 47.25 -7.54
N GLY A 65 -28.41 47.65 -8.50
CA GLY A 65 -28.83 48.02 -9.85
C GLY A 65 -29.83 49.19 -9.90
N ARG A 66 -29.82 50.10 -8.91
CA ARG A 66 -30.88 51.11 -8.68
C ARG A 66 -31.17 52.04 -9.87
N ARG A 67 -30.23 52.15 -10.82
CA ARG A 67 -30.33 52.99 -12.02
C ARG A 67 -30.27 52.20 -13.34
N GLN A 68 -30.41 50.87 -13.28
CA GLN A 68 -30.36 49.99 -14.44
C GLN A 68 -31.75 49.46 -14.78
N THR A 69 -32.01 49.25 -16.07
CA THR A 69 -33.29 48.72 -16.56
C THR A 69 -33.12 47.29 -17.10
N ARG A 70 -34.22 46.53 -17.11
CA ARG A 70 -34.28 45.14 -17.64
C ARG A 70 -33.27 44.21 -16.95
N TRP A 71 -32.61 43.34 -17.71
CA TRP A 71 -31.66 42.32 -17.26
C TRP A 71 -30.43 42.87 -16.53
N ARG A 72 -30.02 44.11 -16.79
CA ARG A 72 -28.86 44.74 -16.15
C ARG A 72 -29.04 44.93 -14.64
N LYS A 73 -30.29 44.98 -14.15
CA LYS A 73 -30.59 45.05 -12.71
C LYS A 73 -30.16 43.79 -11.96
N TYR A 74 -30.14 42.63 -12.62
CA TYR A 74 -29.83 41.33 -12.00
C TYR A 74 -28.37 40.88 -12.18
N GLN A 75 -27.53 41.72 -12.79
CA GLN A 75 -26.15 41.37 -13.10
C GLN A 75 -25.34 40.99 -11.84
N SER A 76 -25.41 41.80 -10.78
CA SER A 76 -24.65 41.54 -9.55
C SER A 76 -25.13 40.28 -8.81
N PRO A 77 -26.43 40.07 -8.55
CA PRO A 77 -26.92 38.81 -7.97
C PRO A 77 -26.51 37.58 -8.78
N LEU A 78 -26.54 37.66 -10.12
CA LEU A 78 -26.15 36.55 -11.00
C LEU A 78 -24.65 36.24 -10.87
N ILE A 79 -23.78 37.26 -10.88
CA ILE A 79 -22.34 37.09 -10.66
C ILE A 79 -22.06 36.46 -9.29
N PHE A 80 -22.71 36.94 -8.23
CA PHE A 80 -22.53 36.37 -6.88
C PHE A 80 -23.03 34.94 -6.80
N GLY A 81 -24.17 34.62 -7.41
CA GLY A 81 -24.70 33.26 -7.49
C GLY A 81 -23.75 32.32 -8.24
N MET A 82 -23.24 32.73 -9.41
CA MET A 82 -22.24 31.94 -10.15
C MET A 82 -20.95 31.74 -9.36
N THR A 83 -20.47 32.79 -8.68
CA THR A 83 -19.27 32.71 -7.85
C THR A 83 -19.47 31.75 -6.68
N LEU A 84 -20.63 31.82 -6.00
CA LEU A 84 -20.97 30.92 -4.91
C LEU A 84 -21.07 29.47 -5.38
N LEU A 85 -21.71 29.22 -6.53
CA LEU A 85 -21.79 27.88 -7.12
C LEU A 85 -20.41 27.33 -7.48
N LEU A 86 -19.51 28.16 -8.04
CA LEU A 86 -18.15 27.76 -8.34
C LEU A 86 -17.37 27.41 -7.06
N VAL A 87 -17.48 28.24 -6.02
CA VAL A 87 -16.84 27.98 -4.71
C VAL A 87 -17.37 26.69 -4.10
N LEU A 88 -18.69 26.49 -4.07
CA LEU A 88 -19.30 25.26 -3.56
C LEU A 88 -18.86 24.04 -4.38
N GLY A 89 -18.81 24.16 -5.70
CA GLY A 89 -18.36 23.09 -6.57
C GLY A 89 -16.91 22.69 -6.32
N LEU A 90 -16.02 23.65 -6.05
CA LEU A 90 -14.64 23.39 -5.65
C LEU A 90 -14.56 22.77 -4.25
N MET A 91 -15.36 23.22 -3.29
CA MET A 91 -15.38 22.66 -1.92
C MET A 91 -15.95 21.23 -1.86
N LEU A 92 -16.75 20.85 -2.85
CA LEU A 92 -17.33 19.50 -2.98
C LEU A 92 -16.53 18.61 -3.94
N ASP A 93 -15.36 19.05 -4.39
CA ASP A 93 -14.49 18.33 -5.32
C ASP A 93 -15.20 17.81 -6.58
N LEU A 94 -16.10 18.63 -7.16
CA LEU A 94 -16.85 18.21 -8.35
C LEU A 94 -15.89 17.92 -9.52
N PRO A 95 -16.10 16.80 -10.25
CA PRO A 95 -15.24 16.40 -11.36
C PRO A 95 -15.04 17.53 -12.38
N GLY A 96 -13.78 17.80 -12.75
CA GLY A 96 -13.41 18.80 -13.74
C GLY A 96 -13.17 20.22 -13.21
N LEU A 97 -13.73 20.60 -12.04
CA LEU A 97 -13.49 21.95 -11.47
C LEU A 97 -12.07 22.10 -10.91
N ASN A 98 -11.49 21.02 -10.39
CA ASN A 98 -10.12 20.99 -9.85
C ASN A 98 -9.03 20.81 -10.92
N ALA A 99 -9.38 20.63 -12.20
CA ALA A 99 -8.41 20.31 -13.25
C ALA A 99 -7.24 21.32 -13.36
N ILE A 100 -7.51 22.61 -13.13
CA ILE A 100 -6.47 23.66 -13.12
C ILE A 100 -5.53 23.48 -11.93
N TYR A 101 -6.08 23.21 -10.75
CA TYR A 101 -5.28 22.94 -9.55
C TYR A 101 -4.42 21.69 -9.73
N ASP A 102 -5.01 20.60 -10.22
CA ASP A 102 -4.34 19.31 -10.44
C ASP A 102 -3.21 19.43 -11.47
N TRP A 103 -3.45 20.18 -12.56
CA TRP A 103 -2.43 20.47 -13.55
C TRP A 103 -1.25 21.23 -12.93
N GLY A 104 -1.52 22.30 -12.18
CA GLY A 104 -0.47 23.07 -11.50
C GLY A 104 0.29 22.22 -10.48
N ASN A 105 -0.41 21.33 -9.77
CA ASN A 105 0.20 20.40 -8.83
C ASN A 105 1.12 19.40 -9.53
N SER A 106 0.67 18.81 -10.65
CA SER A 106 1.47 17.90 -11.46
C SER A 106 2.75 18.56 -12.00
N LEU A 107 2.66 19.81 -12.43
CA LEU A 107 3.78 20.59 -12.93
C LEU A 107 4.84 20.83 -11.83
N ARG A 108 4.41 21.19 -10.62
CA ARG A 108 5.31 21.37 -9.47
C ARG A 108 5.91 20.04 -9.01
N ASN A 109 5.14 18.95 -9.01
CA ASN A 109 5.62 17.61 -8.65
C ASN A 109 6.73 17.15 -9.61
N ARG A 110 6.56 17.36 -10.93
CA ARG A 110 7.60 17.07 -11.93
C ARG A 110 8.88 17.85 -11.70
N GLN A 111 8.79 19.14 -11.35
CA GLN A 111 9.97 19.97 -11.05
C GLN A 111 10.74 19.51 -9.80
N LEU A 112 10.06 18.84 -8.85
CA LEU A 112 10.68 18.26 -7.66
C LEU A 112 11.27 16.86 -7.89
N GLY A 113 11.18 16.32 -9.11
CA GLY A 113 11.58 14.94 -9.41
C GLY A 113 10.69 13.90 -8.73
N LYS A 114 9.50 14.28 -8.26
CA LYS A 114 8.53 13.34 -7.70
C LYS A 114 7.82 12.62 -8.85
N SER A 115 8.13 11.33 -9.02
CA SER A 115 7.31 10.42 -9.81
C SER A 115 6.14 9.97 -8.93
N GLU A 116 4.90 10.24 -9.35
CA GLU A 116 3.72 9.63 -8.73
C GLU A 116 3.74 8.15 -9.08
N THR A 117 4.29 7.35 -8.16
CA THR A 117 4.18 5.90 -8.22
C THR A 117 3.01 5.57 -7.30
N SER A 118 1.82 5.35 -7.86
CA SER A 118 0.74 4.75 -7.09
C SER A 118 1.17 3.32 -6.78
N PHE A 119 1.43 3.03 -5.50
CA PHE A 119 1.55 1.65 -5.06
C PHE A 119 0.13 1.20 -4.74
N ASP A 120 -0.57 0.66 -5.74
CA ASP A 120 -1.83 -0.01 -5.49
C ASP A 120 -1.52 -1.26 -4.65
N TYR A 121 -2.17 -1.39 -3.50
CA TYR A 121 -2.07 -2.54 -2.62
C TYR A 121 -3.36 -3.34 -2.67
N GLU A 122 -3.24 -4.64 -2.93
CA GLU A 122 -4.32 -5.60 -2.67
C GLU A 122 -4.44 -5.82 -1.16
N VAL A 123 -5.65 -5.70 -0.60
CA VAL A 123 -5.89 -5.95 0.82
C VAL A 123 -6.59 -7.30 0.98
N ILE A 124 -5.99 -8.17 1.78
CA ILE A 124 -6.50 -9.50 2.11
C ILE A 124 -6.98 -9.46 3.56
N GLU A 125 -8.29 -9.51 3.76
CA GLU A 125 -8.93 -9.52 5.08
C GLU A 125 -9.29 -10.95 5.50
N LEU A 126 -8.69 -11.43 6.59
CA LEU A 126 -9.00 -12.74 7.18
C LEU A 126 -9.97 -12.60 8.37
N GLU A 127 -11.19 -12.17 8.08
CA GLU A 127 -12.21 -11.81 9.09
C GLU A 127 -12.60 -12.96 10.03
N GLN A 128 -12.52 -14.21 9.55
CA GLN A 128 -12.88 -15.39 10.35
C GLN A 128 -11.85 -15.72 11.44
N LYS A 129 -10.64 -15.12 11.38
CA LYS A 129 -9.59 -15.36 12.36
C LYS A 129 -9.86 -14.54 13.62
N GLN A 130 -9.85 -15.22 14.76
CA GLN A 130 -10.06 -14.61 16.08
C GLN A 130 -8.73 -14.32 16.77
N GLY A 131 -8.73 -13.31 17.65
CA GLY A 131 -7.56 -12.91 18.45
C GLY A 131 -7.69 -11.48 18.94
N ASP A 132 -6.98 -11.14 20.02
CA ASP A 132 -6.95 -9.79 20.61
C ASP A 132 -5.81 -8.91 20.06
N HIS A 133 -5.00 -9.46 19.14
CA HIS A 133 -3.96 -8.74 18.41
C HIS A 133 -4.25 -8.76 16.92
N GLN A 134 -4.35 -7.58 16.33
CA GLN A 134 -4.33 -7.40 14.89
C GLN A 134 -2.89 -7.53 14.38
N ILE A 135 -2.73 -8.37 13.38
CA ILE A 135 -1.49 -8.60 12.66
C ILE A 135 -1.70 -8.12 11.24
N LYS A 136 -0.90 -7.13 10.85
CA LYS A 136 -0.87 -6.62 9.47
C LYS A 136 0.50 -6.89 8.86
N VAL A 137 0.55 -7.58 7.73
CA VAL A 137 1.77 -7.80 6.97
C VAL A 137 1.66 -7.14 5.61
N GLU A 138 2.41 -6.07 5.41
CA GLU A 138 2.54 -5.36 4.14
C GLU A 138 3.76 -5.89 3.39
N LEU A 139 3.58 -6.33 2.15
CA LEU A 139 4.66 -6.68 1.23
C LEU A 139 4.63 -5.73 0.04
N GLN A 140 5.76 -5.05 -0.16
CA GLN A 140 6.04 -4.29 -1.38
C GLN A 140 6.75 -5.22 -2.36
N GLN A 141 6.22 -5.35 -3.56
CA GLN A 141 6.76 -6.24 -4.57
C GLN A 141 8.16 -5.77 -5.01
N GLY A 142 9.08 -6.72 -5.18
CA GLY A 142 10.39 -6.45 -5.76
C GLY A 142 10.41 -6.65 -7.27
N ALA A 143 11.54 -6.35 -7.90
CA ALA A 143 11.71 -6.41 -9.36
C ALA A 143 11.54 -7.82 -9.96
N ALA A 144 11.69 -8.88 -9.16
CA ALA A 144 11.52 -10.26 -9.59
C ALA A 144 10.13 -10.85 -9.22
N PHE A 145 9.21 -10.06 -8.65
CA PHE A 145 7.87 -10.53 -8.31
C PHE A 145 7.10 -10.92 -9.57
N GLN A 146 6.57 -12.14 -9.61
CA GLN A 146 5.70 -12.64 -10.67
C GLN A 146 4.44 -13.24 -10.06
N TYR A 147 4.50 -14.51 -9.65
CA TYR A 147 3.39 -15.24 -9.04
C TYR A 147 3.88 -16.07 -7.84
N PRO A 148 4.50 -15.44 -6.83
CA PRO A 148 4.95 -16.15 -5.66
C PRO A 148 3.78 -16.71 -4.84
N MET A 149 4.01 -17.86 -4.19
CA MET A 149 3.12 -18.44 -3.19
C MET A 149 3.64 -18.09 -1.80
N PHE A 150 2.76 -18.01 -0.81
CA PHE A 150 3.08 -17.51 0.52
C PHE A 150 2.50 -18.35 1.64
N ALA A 151 3.24 -18.46 2.75
CA ALA A 151 2.76 -18.87 4.05
C ALA A 151 3.21 -17.86 5.10
N LEU A 152 2.30 -17.41 5.96
CA LEU A 152 2.56 -16.58 7.13
C LEU A 152 2.14 -17.36 8.37
N TRP A 153 3.02 -17.46 9.37
CA TRP A 153 2.70 -18.18 10.61
C TRP A 153 3.38 -17.59 11.83
N LEU A 154 2.90 -18.01 12.99
CA LEU A 154 3.39 -17.63 14.30
C LEU A 154 4.15 -18.81 14.92
N GLU A 155 5.28 -18.49 15.54
CA GLU A 155 6.05 -19.41 16.38
C GLU A 155 6.31 -18.80 17.76
N ASP A 156 6.57 -19.66 18.73
CA ASP A 156 7.12 -19.23 20.02
C ASP A 156 8.62 -18.87 19.91
N SER A 157 9.22 -18.44 21.03
CA SER A 157 10.64 -18.09 21.07
C SER A 157 11.61 -19.26 20.90
N LEU A 158 11.15 -20.50 21.05
CA LEU A 158 11.94 -21.71 20.85
C LEU A 158 11.83 -22.23 19.42
N GLY A 159 10.91 -21.67 18.63
CA GLY A 159 10.65 -22.05 17.26
C GLY A 159 9.61 -23.14 17.09
N ASN A 160 8.79 -23.39 18.11
CA ASN A 160 7.66 -24.26 17.95
C ASN A 160 6.57 -23.53 17.16
N TYR A 161 6.07 -24.18 16.10
CA TYR A 161 4.90 -23.73 15.36
C TYR A 161 3.69 -23.60 16.30
N LEU A 162 3.02 -22.45 16.25
CA LEU A 162 1.79 -22.19 17.01
C LEU A 162 0.57 -22.23 16.10
N GLU A 163 0.58 -21.43 15.04
CA GLU A 163 -0.53 -21.37 14.09
C GLU A 163 -0.17 -20.71 12.77
N THR A 164 -0.88 -21.08 11.71
CA THR A 164 -0.85 -20.39 10.42
C THR A 164 -1.77 -19.18 10.48
N LEU A 165 -1.24 -18.05 10.01
CA LEU A 165 -1.93 -16.75 9.98
C LEU A 165 -2.43 -16.41 8.58
N TYR A 166 -1.78 -16.91 7.53
CA TYR A 166 -2.23 -16.85 6.13
C TYR A 166 -1.53 -17.92 5.29
N ILE A 167 -2.21 -18.47 4.29
CA ILE A 167 -1.66 -19.41 3.31
C ILE A 167 -2.30 -19.19 1.93
N SER A 168 -1.50 -19.25 0.86
CA SER A 168 -2.06 -19.23 -0.49
C SER A 168 -2.97 -20.44 -0.75
N ARG A 169 -4.18 -20.22 -1.28
CA ARG A 169 -5.21 -21.25 -1.56
C ARG A 169 -4.68 -22.44 -2.36
N VAL A 170 -3.82 -22.19 -3.34
CA VAL A 170 -3.24 -23.25 -4.18
C VAL A 170 -2.36 -24.20 -3.37
N ILE A 171 -1.73 -23.72 -2.30
CA ILE A 171 -0.94 -24.54 -1.37
C ILE A 171 -1.85 -25.26 -0.37
N SER A 172 -2.87 -24.59 0.19
CA SER A 172 -3.77 -25.19 1.19
C SER A 172 -4.59 -26.37 0.65
N THR A 173 -4.80 -26.40 -0.67
CA THR A 173 -5.60 -27.44 -1.36
C THR A 173 -4.78 -28.35 -2.27
N SER A 174 -3.52 -28.02 -2.56
CA SER A 174 -2.73 -28.57 -3.67
C SER A 174 -3.42 -28.49 -5.04
N THR A 175 -4.46 -27.68 -5.20
CA THR A 175 -5.20 -27.54 -6.46
C THR A 175 -4.73 -26.28 -7.19
N TYR A 176 -3.99 -26.49 -8.27
CA TYR A 176 -3.44 -25.42 -9.10
C TYR A 176 -4.37 -25.14 -10.27
N ASP A 177 -4.71 -23.87 -10.50
CA ASP A 177 -5.63 -23.45 -11.58
C ASP A 177 -5.13 -23.88 -12.97
N PHE A 178 -3.80 -23.96 -13.14
CA PHE A 178 -3.11 -24.47 -14.32
C PHE A 178 -2.45 -25.83 -14.07
N GLY A 179 -3.14 -26.75 -13.40
CA GLY A 179 -2.59 -28.02 -12.94
C GLY A 179 -2.39 -29.07 -14.05
N ILE A 180 -3.35 -29.21 -14.98
CA ILE A 180 -3.27 -30.19 -16.07
C ILE A 180 -3.65 -29.57 -17.42
N LYS A 181 -2.92 -29.97 -18.48
CA LYS A 181 -3.20 -29.57 -19.86
C LYS A 181 -4.02 -30.65 -20.57
N LEU A 182 -5.27 -30.33 -20.91
CA LEU A 182 -6.16 -31.20 -21.67
C LEU A 182 -6.36 -30.61 -23.07
N GLY A 183 -5.68 -31.19 -24.07
CA GLY A 183 -5.64 -30.65 -25.42
C GLY A 183 -5.01 -29.25 -25.46
N ARG A 184 -5.80 -28.23 -25.85
CA ARG A 184 -5.36 -26.82 -25.91
C ARG A 184 -5.72 -25.99 -24.67
N ARG A 185 -6.38 -26.56 -23.67
CA ARG A 185 -6.84 -25.82 -22.47
C ARG A 185 -6.17 -26.34 -21.21
N TRP A 186 -5.88 -25.42 -20.29
CA TRP A 186 -5.51 -25.76 -18.92
C TRP A 186 -6.76 -25.93 -18.08
N LYS A 187 -6.70 -26.86 -17.12
CA LYS A 187 -7.74 -27.04 -16.11
C LYS A 187 -7.13 -27.09 -14.71
N PRO A 188 -7.88 -26.68 -13.69
CA PRO A 188 -7.52 -26.93 -12.31
C PRO A 188 -7.31 -28.42 -12.06
N ALA A 189 -6.22 -28.76 -11.38
CA ALA A 189 -5.96 -30.14 -10.96
C ALA A 189 -5.11 -30.16 -9.70
N VAL A 190 -5.22 -31.27 -8.95
CA VAL A 190 -4.35 -31.56 -7.83
C VAL A 190 -2.95 -31.84 -8.35
N VAL A 191 -1.98 -31.04 -7.91
CA VAL A 191 -0.56 -31.21 -8.24
C VAL A 191 0.23 -31.08 -6.94
N ARG A 192 1.00 -32.11 -6.61
CA ARG A 192 1.81 -32.11 -5.39
C ARG A 192 3.08 -31.30 -5.63
N ARG A 193 3.29 -30.27 -4.80
CA ARG A 193 4.45 -29.36 -4.86
C ARG A 193 5.09 -29.23 -3.48
N PRO A 194 5.70 -30.30 -2.93
CA PRO A 194 6.37 -30.23 -1.63
C PRO A 194 7.51 -29.20 -1.61
N GLU A 195 8.10 -28.86 -2.76
CA GLU A 195 9.07 -27.78 -2.92
C GLU A 195 8.47 -26.37 -2.74
N GLY A 196 7.14 -26.25 -2.72
CA GLY A 196 6.43 -24.97 -2.75
C GLY A 196 6.73 -24.13 -1.52
N LEU A 197 6.37 -24.61 -0.35
CA LEU A 197 6.60 -23.94 0.94
C LEU A 197 7.07 -24.98 1.97
N PRO A 198 8.25 -25.58 1.76
CA PRO A 198 8.71 -26.74 2.50
C PRO A 198 9.00 -26.43 3.96
N TYR A 199 9.53 -25.24 4.28
CA TYR A 199 9.86 -24.94 5.66
C TYR A 199 8.58 -24.88 6.51
N TRP A 200 7.61 -24.06 6.11
CA TRP A 200 6.30 -23.96 6.75
C TRP A 200 5.59 -25.31 6.83
N ALA A 201 5.54 -26.08 5.74
CA ALA A 201 4.80 -27.33 5.72
C ALA A 201 5.33 -28.32 6.77
N HIS A 202 6.65 -28.44 6.89
CA HIS A 202 7.29 -29.28 7.91
C HIS A 202 7.12 -28.71 9.32
N GLN A 203 7.20 -27.37 9.52
CA GLN A 203 6.91 -26.76 10.83
C GLN A 203 5.47 -26.99 11.28
N ARG A 204 4.50 -26.94 10.36
CA ARG A 204 3.09 -27.28 10.63
C ARG A 204 2.93 -28.74 11.06
N GLY A 205 3.80 -29.64 10.59
CA GLY A 205 3.94 -31.00 11.13
C GLY A 205 2.79 -31.98 10.83
N ILE A 206 1.82 -31.60 10.01
CA ILE A 206 0.68 -32.45 9.65
C ILE A 206 0.93 -33.08 8.27
N GLN A 207 1.09 -34.40 8.24
CA GLN A 207 1.24 -35.17 7.00
C GLN A 207 -0.11 -35.46 6.35
N ALA A 208 -0.16 -35.34 5.03
CA ALA A 208 -1.27 -35.82 4.21
C ALA A 208 -1.22 -37.35 4.04
N SER A 209 -2.26 -37.92 3.44
CA SER A 209 -2.39 -39.36 3.20
C SER A 209 -1.28 -39.97 2.33
N ASP A 210 -0.58 -39.15 1.54
CA ASP A 210 0.56 -39.56 0.71
C ASP A 210 1.93 -39.38 1.42
N GLY A 211 1.93 -39.02 2.70
CA GLY A 211 3.14 -38.84 3.52
C GLY A 211 3.85 -37.51 3.33
N LEU A 212 3.39 -36.65 2.42
CA LEU A 212 3.94 -35.29 2.27
C LEU A 212 3.30 -34.35 3.30
N TYR A 213 4.08 -33.36 3.75
CA TYR A 213 3.59 -32.33 4.68
C TYR A 213 2.76 -31.23 3.99
N ILE A 214 2.84 -31.14 2.66
CA ILE A 214 2.04 -30.17 1.91
C ILE A 214 0.55 -30.57 1.95
N PRO A 215 -0.38 -29.67 2.29
CA PRO A 215 -1.80 -30.00 2.46
C PRO A 215 -2.42 -30.64 1.21
N LEU A 216 -3.34 -31.59 1.40
CA LEU A 216 -4.13 -32.23 0.35
C LEU A 216 -5.61 -32.03 0.67
N ASP A 217 -6.45 -31.80 -0.36
CA ASP A 217 -7.92 -31.76 -0.27
C ASP A 217 -8.52 -30.72 0.69
N GLY A 218 -7.83 -29.59 0.91
CA GLY A 218 -8.34 -28.48 1.73
C GLY A 218 -8.34 -28.82 3.22
N ALA A 219 -7.19 -28.59 3.87
CA ALA A 219 -7.02 -28.92 5.28
C ALA A 219 -7.93 -28.04 6.17
N PRO A 220 -8.76 -28.62 7.08
CA PRO A 220 -9.73 -27.86 7.86
C PRO A 220 -9.13 -26.76 8.74
N ASP A 221 -7.91 -26.94 9.23
CA ASP A 221 -7.18 -25.95 10.03
C ASP A 221 -6.73 -24.72 9.21
N LEU A 222 -6.79 -24.80 7.89
CA LEU A 222 -6.36 -23.74 6.97
C LEU A 222 -7.51 -22.99 6.32
N ASP A 223 -8.76 -23.45 6.46
CA ASP A 223 -9.93 -22.89 5.75
C ASP A 223 -10.08 -21.39 6.02
N ALA A 224 -10.07 -21.00 7.30
CA ALA A 224 -10.23 -19.61 7.76
C ALA A 224 -9.02 -18.70 7.48
N VAL A 225 -7.88 -19.25 7.03
CA VAL A 225 -6.63 -18.51 6.78
C VAL A 225 -6.12 -18.67 5.35
N SER A 226 -6.88 -19.35 4.49
CA SER A 226 -6.53 -19.53 3.08
C SER A 226 -7.16 -18.43 2.23
N GLY A 227 -6.37 -17.87 1.31
CA GLY A 227 -6.84 -16.78 0.46
C GLY A 227 -6.27 -16.85 -0.95
N ALA A 228 -6.82 -16.00 -1.85
CA ALA A 228 -6.24 -15.82 -3.16
C ALA A 228 -4.77 -15.39 -3.04
N THR A 229 -3.95 -15.85 -3.98
CA THR A 229 -2.55 -15.46 -4.05
C THR A 229 -2.46 -14.04 -4.63
N PRO A 230 -1.92 -13.06 -3.87
CA PRO A 230 -1.82 -11.70 -4.37
C PRO A 230 -0.87 -11.60 -5.57
N VAL A 231 -1.19 -10.70 -6.49
CA VAL A 231 -0.48 -10.53 -7.78
C VAL A 231 0.33 -9.23 -7.89
N GLY A 232 0.44 -8.48 -6.80
CA GLY A 232 1.19 -7.23 -6.74
C GLY A 232 1.63 -6.86 -5.32
N ASN A 233 1.72 -5.56 -5.01
CA ASN A 233 1.85 -5.16 -3.60
C ASN A 233 0.61 -5.60 -2.83
N PHE A 234 0.78 -6.08 -1.62
CA PHE A 234 -0.36 -6.52 -0.84
C PHE A 234 -0.20 -6.27 0.66
N VAL A 235 -1.35 -6.31 1.33
CA VAL A 235 -1.47 -6.23 2.77
C VAL A 235 -2.34 -7.38 3.24
N ILE A 236 -1.81 -8.23 4.12
CA ILE A 236 -2.60 -9.24 4.84
C ILE A 236 -3.02 -8.64 6.18
N HIS A 237 -4.31 -8.66 6.47
CA HIS A 237 -4.88 -8.39 7.79
C HIS A 237 -5.39 -9.70 8.39
N THR A 238 -4.85 -10.04 9.55
CA THR A 238 -5.19 -11.26 10.28
C THR A 238 -5.15 -11.00 11.79
N ARG A 239 -5.57 -11.98 12.58
CA ARG A 239 -5.62 -11.87 14.04
C ARG A 239 -4.94 -13.06 14.71
N THR A 240 -4.43 -12.83 15.91
CA THR A 240 -3.87 -13.85 16.80
C THR A 240 -4.00 -13.39 18.25
N THR A 241 -3.67 -14.25 19.20
CA THR A 241 -3.58 -13.90 20.63
C THR A 241 -2.14 -14.06 21.12
N LEU A 242 -1.56 -12.95 21.53
CA LEU A 242 -0.20 -12.89 22.09
C LEU A 242 -0.27 -12.69 23.61
N GLN A 243 0.37 -13.59 24.36
CA GLN A 243 0.42 -13.50 25.81
C GLN A 243 1.46 -12.45 26.24
N SER A 244 1.07 -11.60 27.19
CA SER A 244 1.99 -10.61 27.77
C SER A 244 3.20 -11.29 28.43
N GLY A 245 4.39 -10.71 28.25
CA GLY A 245 5.63 -11.25 28.82
C GLY A 245 6.24 -12.42 28.03
N LYS A 246 5.60 -12.91 26.97
CA LYS A 246 6.15 -13.93 26.07
C LYS A 246 6.82 -13.28 24.85
N LYS A 247 7.76 -14.01 24.26
CA LYS A 247 8.42 -13.64 22.99
C LYS A 247 7.87 -14.54 21.89
N TYR A 248 7.68 -13.97 20.72
CA TYR A 248 7.14 -14.66 19.56
C TYR A 248 7.98 -14.37 18.32
N ARG A 249 7.80 -15.18 17.28
CA ARG A 249 8.35 -14.94 15.95
C ARG A 249 7.22 -15.01 14.94
N ILE A 250 7.20 -14.06 14.01
CA ILE A 250 6.35 -14.16 12.82
C ILE A 250 7.26 -14.43 11.64
N LEU A 251 6.88 -15.44 10.86
CA LEU A 251 7.64 -15.90 9.71
C LEU A 251 6.75 -15.82 8.47
N LEU A 252 7.35 -15.39 7.37
CA LEU A 252 6.79 -15.42 6.04
C LEU A 252 7.71 -16.27 5.16
N GLU A 253 7.19 -17.36 4.60
CA GLU A 253 7.85 -18.12 3.56
C GLU A 253 7.21 -17.74 2.22
N LEU A 254 8.04 -17.46 1.23
CA LEU A 254 7.60 -17.22 -0.14
C LEU A 254 8.38 -18.08 -1.12
N ASN A 255 7.73 -18.48 -2.21
CA ASN A 255 8.40 -19.21 -3.27
C ASN A 255 7.83 -18.85 -4.64
N GLN A 256 8.70 -18.73 -5.62
CA GLN A 256 8.35 -18.51 -7.01
C GLN A 256 9.01 -19.59 -7.86
N SER A 257 8.17 -20.46 -8.42
CA SER A 257 8.61 -21.45 -9.41
C SER A 257 9.30 -20.79 -10.61
N TYR A 258 10.12 -21.55 -11.33
CA TYR A 258 10.81 -21.18 -12.57
C TYR A 258 11.93 -20.13 -12.41
N ASP A 259 12.45 -19.93 -11.20
CA ASP A 259 13.49 -18.94 -10.93
C ASP A 259 14.91 -19.53 -10.96
N TRP A 260 15.36 -20.00 -12.12
CA TRP A 260 16.70 -20.61 -12.27
C TRP A 260 17.84 -19.59 -12.21
N ASN A 261 18.99 -20.04 -11.71
CA ASN A 261 20.25 -19.29 -11.77
C ASN A 261 21.45 -20.21 -12.03
N GLU A 262 22.67 -19.70 -11.86
CA GLU A 262 23.93 -20.44 -12.08
C GLU A 262 24.17 -21.59 -11.08
N TYR A 263 23.51 -21.59 -9.92
CA TYR A 263 23.62 -22.62 -8.87
C TYR A 263 22.44 -23.58 -8.84
N PHE A 264 21.24 -23.07 -9.13
CA PHE A 264 19.97 -23.79 -9.21
C PHE A 264 19.54 -23.84 -10.67
N THR A 265 20.26 -24.66 -11.43
CA THR A 265 20.01 -24.87 -12.86
C THR A 265 18.89 -25.88 -13.08
N LYS A 266 18.42 -26.01 -14.32
CA LYS A 266 17.43 -27.04 -14.73
C LYS A 266 17.94 -28.49 -14.56
N THR A 267 19.25 -28.68 -14.47
CA THR A 267 19.90 -29.99 -14.37
C THR A 267 20.55 -30.20 -13.01
N SER A 268 20.32 -29.29 -12.06
CA SER A 268 20.77 -29.47 -10.67
C SER A 268 20.00 -30.62 -10.03
N PHE A 269 20.64 -31.39 -9.15
CA PHE A 269 20.02 -32.52 -8.46
C PHE A 269 19.36 -33.55 -9.41
N PRO A 270 20.10 -34.17 -10.34
CA PRO A 270 19.54 -35.05 -11.38
C PRO A 270 18.78 -36.26 -10.81
N ASP A 271 19.18 -36.74 -9.63
CA ASP A 271 18.55 -37.87 -8.94
C ASP A 271 17.37 -37.46 -8.05
N ASP A 272 16.99 -36.17 -8.02
CA ASP A 272 15.84 -35.67 -7.26
C ASP A 272 14.61 -35.57 -8.16
N PRO A 273 13.61 -36.46 -8.03
CA PRO A 273 12.44 -36.49 -8.91
C PRO A 273 11.49 -35.31 -8.71
N ILE A 274 11.58 -34.60 -7.58
CA ILE A 274 10.82 -33.37 -7.36
C ILE A 274 11.53 -32.23 -8.07
N TYR A 275 12.82 -32.03 -7.81
CA TYR A 275 13.55 -30.91 -8.40
C TYR A 275 13.76 -31.05 -9.92
N SER A 276 14.26 -32.21 -10.36
CA SER A 276 14.62 -32.49 -11.76
C SER A 276 13.51 -33.17 -12.57
N GLY A 277 12.43 -33.62 -11.92
CA GLY A 277 11.31 -34.27 -12.58
C GLY A 277 10.20 -33.28 -12.97
N SER A 278 9.03 -33.43 -12.35
CA SER A 278 7.86 -32.60 -12.70
C SER A 278 7.87 -31.22 -12.03
N GLY A 279 8.71 -31.03 -11.02
CA GLY A 279 8.89 -29.74 -10.35
C GLY A 279 9.60 -28.76 -11.29
N ARG A 280 9.24 -27.50 -11.12
CA ARG A 280 9.80 -26.39 -11.90
C ARG A 280 10.30 -25.37 -10.91
N VAL A 281 11.25 -25.82 -10.09
CA VAL A 281 11.58 -25.15 -8.83
C VAL A 281 12.46 -23.95 -9.09
N GLY A 282 13.66 -24.16 -9.65
CA GLY A 282 14.68 -23.12 -9.70
C GLY A 282 15.23 -22.87 -8.31
N GLN A 283 15.41 -21.61 -7.94
CA GLN A 283 15.81 -21.23 -6.59
C GLN A 283 14.77 -21.66 -5.54
N PRO A 284 15.22 -22.03 -4.33
CA PRO A 284 14.34 -22.47 -3.26
C PRO A 284 13.49 -21.34 -2.67
N SER A 285 12.46 -21.72 -1.89
CA SER A 285 11.65 -20.79 -1.12
C SER A 285 12.51 -19.98 -0.14
N LEU A 286 12.14 -18.72 0.09
CA LEU A 286 12.83 -17.83 1.03
C LEU A 286 11.98 -17.64 2.29
N VAL A 287 12.64 -17.64 3.44
CA VAL A 287 12.00 -17.47 4.76
C VAL A 287 12.46 -16.14 5.35
N TYR A 288 11.50 -15.29 5.66
CA TYR A 288 11.69 -14.00 6.30
C TYR A 288 11.11 -14.04 7.71
N THR A 289 11.83 -13.50 8.70
CA THR A 289 11.43 -13.57 10.11
C THR A 289 11.44 -12.18 10.76
N ALA A 290 10.48 -11.94 11.63
CA ALA A 290 10.46 -10.83 12.59
C ALA A 290 10.28 -11.37 14.02
N GLU A 291 11.12 -10.91 14.94
CA GLU A 291 10.98 -11.23 16.37
C GLU A 291 10.10 -10.20 17.08
N ILE A 292 9.09 -10.68 17.80
CA ILE A 292 8.20 -9.86 18.61
C ILE A 292 8.64 -9.98 20.06
N GLY A 293 9.22 -8.88 20.57
CA GLY A 293 9.66 -8.78 21.97
C GLY A 293 8.50 -8.71 22.97
N GLN A 294 8.78 -9.01 24.24
CA GLN A 294 7.78 -9.08 25.31
C GLN A 294 6.94 -7.80 25.49
N GLN A 295 7.54 -6.64 25.21
CA GLN A 295 6.89 -5.32 25.35
C GLN A 295 6.05 -4.93 24.12
N ALA A 296 6.14 -5.67 23.02
CA ALA A 296 5.46 -5.34 21.77
C ALA A 296 3.98 -5.74 21.75
N CYS A 297 3.50 -6.46 22.76
CA CYS A 297 2.13 -6.98 22.81
C CYS A 297 1.09 -5.96 23.33
N GLY A 298 1.51 -4.74 23.69
CA GLY A 298 0.66 -3.73 24.37
C GLY A 298 0.33 -2.46 23.56
N GLU A 299 1.18 -2.07 22.61
CA GLU A 299 1.01 -0.86 21.78
C GLU A 299 1.20 -1.22 20.30
N LYS A 300 0.71 -0.37 19.39
CA LYS A 300 1.00 -0.49 17.97
C LYS A 300 2.51 -0.44 17.73
N ARG A 301 3.05 -1.47 17.09
CA ARG A 301 4.48 -1.59 16.78
C ARG A 301 4.68 -2.08 15.35
N HIS A 302 5.79 -1.65 14.75
CA HIS A 302 6.18 -2.03 13.41
C HIS A 302 7.52 -2.76 13.44
N PHE A 303 7.64 -3.81 12.63
CA PHE A 303 8.83 -4.64 12.50
C PHE A 303 9.12 -4.87 11.03
N LEU A 304 10.40 -5.01 10.69
CA LEU A 304 10.83 -5.46 9.37
C LEU A 304 11.02 -6.99 9.43
N LEU A 305 10.38 -7.74 8.54
CA LEU A 305 10.76 -9.14 8.37
C LEU A 305 12.06 -9.18 7.55
N LYS A 306 13.07 -9.84 8.09
CA LYS A 306 14.39 -9.96 7.46
C LYS A 306 14.55 -11.35 6.87
N LEU A 307 15.18 -11.44 5.71
CA LEU A 307 15.55 -12.72 5.11
C LEU A 307 16.47 -13.49 6.06
N THR A 308 16.00 -14.63 6.57
CA THR A 308 16.71 -15.46 7.55
C THR A 308 17.29 -16.73 6.94
N GLY A 309 16.72 -17.21 5.83
CA GLY A 309 17.19 -18.41 5.17
C GLY A 309 16.30 -18.83 4.02
N TYR A 310 16.50 -20.05 3.54
CA TYR A 310 15.72 -20.68 2.49
C TYR A 310 15.37 -22.13 2.85
N GLY A 311 14.29 -22.65 2.27
CA GLY A 311 13.82 -24.02 2.49
C GLY A 311 14.50 -25.06 1.60
N HIS A 312 14.26 -26.34 1.83
CA HIS A 312 14.86 -27.40 1.02
C HIS A 312 14.39 -27.34 -0.45
N PRO A 313 15.29 -27.35 -1.47
CA PRO A 313 14.91 -27.18 -2.89
C PRO A 313 13.87 -28.18 -3.44
N SER A 314 13.73 -29.35 -2.84
CA SER A 314 12.70 -30.35 -3.19
C SER A 314 11.68 -30.61 -2.08
N GLY A 315 11.78 -29.89 -0.96
CA GLY A 315 10.91 -30.09 0.20
C GLY A 315 11.04 -31.42 0.94
N LYS A 316 12.15 -32.14 0.75
CA LYS A 316 12.48 -33.37 1.47
C LYS A 316 12.59 -33.16 2.99
N THR A 317 13.04 -31.98 3.43
CA THR A 317 13.22 -31.64 4.84
C THR A 317 12.64 -30.26 5.15
N GLY A 318 12.33 -30.03 6.42
CA GLY A 318 11.99 -28.72 7.00
C GLY A 318 13.20 -27.94 7.52
N GLU A 319 14.39 -28.20 6.99
CA GLU A 319 15.61 -27.52 7.41
C GLU A 319 15.65 -26.09 6.87
N LEU A 320 16.12 -25.15 7.70
CA LEU A 320 16.35 -23.77 7.31
C LEU A 320 17.83 -23.55 6.96
N PHE A 321 18.11 -23.35 5.68
CA PHE A 321 19.46 -23.08 5.21
C PHE A 321 19.75 -21.58 5.25
N THR A 322 20.85 -21.17 5.91
CA THR A 322 21.18 -19.75 6.12
C THR A 322 22.25 -19.21 5.15
N ALA A 323 22.89 -20.07 4.37
CA ALA A 323 23.94 -19.73 3.40
C ALA A 323 23.34 -19.16 2.10
N LEU A 324 23.17 -17.84 2.05
CA LEU A 324 22.41 -17.15 0.98
C LEU A 324 23.24 -16.81 -0.26
N GLU A 325 24.50 -17.20 -0.35
CA GLU A 325 25.43 -16.81 -1.43
C GLU A 325 24.93 -17.26 -2.81
N LYS A 326 24.25 -18.42 -2.85
CA LYS A 326 23.72 -19.03 -4.09
C LYS A 326 22.34 -18.53 -4.49
N ILE A 327 21.73 -17.68 -3.67
CA ILE A 327 20.43 -17.06 -3.94
C ILE A 327 20.67 -15.71 -4.63
N THR A 328 20.16 -15.55 -5.84
CA THR A 328 20.33 -14.38 -6.70
C THR A 328 19.00 -13.63 -6.87
N THR A 329 18.25 -13.91 -7.94
CA THR A 329 17.01 -13.20 -8.31
C THR A 329 15.89 -13.37 -7.29
N ALA A 330 15.83 -14.50 -6.57
CA ALA A 330 14.81 -14.74 -5.56
C ALA A 330 14.82 -13.70 -4.43
N LYS A 331 16.00 -13.12 -4.10
CA LYS A 331 16.11 -12.03 -3.10
C LYS A 331 15.34 -10.77 -3.50
N ASN A 332 15.08 -10.60 -4.81
CA ASN A 332 14.39 -9.45 -5.37
C ASN A 332 12.89 -9.73 -5.61
N ILE A 333 12.34 -10.84 -5.10
CA ILE A 333 10.88 -11.09 -5.15
C ILE A 333 10.14 -10.12 -4.23
N ALA A 334 10.65 -9.89 -3.01
CA ALA A 334 10.09 -8.94 -2.06
C ALA A 334 11.10 -7.79 -1.83
N ASP A 335 10.68 -6.55 -2.10
CA ASP A 335 11.49 -5.36 -1.83
C ASP A 335 11.50 -5.04 -0.34
N ARG A 336 10.32 -5.10 0.29
CA ARG A 336 10.13 -4.80 1.70
C ARG A 336 8.96 -5.58 2.27
N ILE A 337 9.11 -6.06 3.49
CA ILE A 337 8.03 -6.70 4.24
C ILE A 337 7.93 -6.08 5.63
N ILE A 338 6.82 -5.39 5.90
CA ILE A 338 6.56 -4.72 7.19
C ILE A 338 5.47 -5.49 7.93
N LEU A 339 5.80 -5.93 9.14
CA LEU A 339 4.84 -6.40 10.11
C LEU A 339 4.37 -5.24 10.99
N THR A 340 3.07 -5.16 11.22
CA THR A 340 2.45 -4.32 12.24
C THR A 340 1.71 -5.21 13.22
N VAL A 341 1.96 -5.02 14.51
CA VAL A 341 1.26 -5.69 15.60
C VAL A 341 0.54 -4.62 16.40
N GLU A 342 -0.76 -4.78 16.61
CA GLU A 342 -1.58 -3.84 17.35
C GLU A 342 -2.57 -4.60 18.23
N ARG A 343 -2.58 -4.30 19.53
CA ARG A 343 -3.60 -4.85 20.44
C ARG A 343 -4.92 -4.14 20.20
N GLU A 344 -5.98 -4.90 19.99
CA GLU A 344 -7.32 -4.34 19.81
C GLU A 344 -7.76 -3.72 21.15
N LYS A 345 -8.05 -2.41 21.14
CA LYS A 345 -8.61 -1.74 22.31
C LYS A 345 -10.04 -2.21 22.43
N THR A 346 -10.33 -3.01 23.46
CA THR A 346 -11.72 -3.30 23.83
C THR A 346 -12.35 -1.97 24.25
N GLU A 347 -13.26 -1.44 23.44
CA GLU A 347 -14.15 -0.36 23.88
C GLU A 347 -14.91 -0.89 25.10
N ARG A 348 -14.71 -0.24 26.25
CA ARG A 348 -15.42 -0.53 27.49
C ARG A 348 -16.42 0.57 27.76
#